data_AF-A0A4V4IP22-F1
#
_entry.id   AF-A0A4V4IP22-F1
#
_cell.length_a   1.000
_cell.length_b   1.000
_cell.length_c   1.000
_cell.angle_alpha   90.00
_cell.angle_beta   90.00
_cell.angle_gamma   90.00
#
_symmetry.space_group_name_H-M   'P 1'
#
loop_
_entity.id
_entity.type
_entity.pdbx_description
1 polymer ?
#
loop_
_entity_poly.entity_id
_entity_poly.type
_entity_poly.pdbx_seq_one_letter_code
_entity_poly.pdbx_strand_id
1 'polypeptide(L)'
;MPPKRAATKRQYSAIDINSDADSSASESASRAAPKRKAPVKKTTTSTTKPTPAKKATATKSPTVAKTYKDAIKALETALKSLDAKVRKMSPNSRAITTDTYADMASKHLKAVNALEKMEGGLVYAFNMAMAVADASHTDCDTTPKMGGFGDSEGPFGETDGVLVGLIERRNGEGSAKRQEGLPTVRKRWTRADGDVGEFKTGRPNKQQYGQLQRQKLVWENERREEKRERRESVDDWVTVALQDLKEERDYLAEYGVEKYFPKSIARLEELLGSETDAAGAGAGDAA
;
A
#
# COMPACT_ATOMS: atom_id res chain seq x y z
N MET A 1 22.63 -27.84 -28.10
CA MET A 1 23.07 -26.58 -27.44
C MET A 1 22.63 -25.40 -28.31
N PRO A 2 21.68 -24.57 -27.87
CA PRO A 2 21.27 -23.38 -28.61
C PRO A 2 22.11 -22.15 -28.21
N PRO A 3 22.25 -21.14 -29.10
CA PRO A 3 23.20 -20.04 -28.93
C PRO A 3 22.72 -18.99 -27.91
N LYS A 4 23.70 -18.43 -27.18
CA LYS A 4 23.56 -17.36 -26.18
C LYS A 4 22.94 -16.10 -26.82
N ARG A 5 21.78 -15.65 -26.32
CA ARG A 5 21.22 -14.33 -26.63
C ARG A 5 22.06 -13.25 -25.96
N ALA A 6 22.62 -12.36 -26.78
CA ALA A 6 23.37 -11.20 -26.36
C ALA A 6 22.46 -10.18 -25.65
N ALA A 7 22.88 -9.74 -24.46
CA ALA A 7 22.23 -8.66 -23.73
C ALA A 7 22.38 -7.36 -24.52
N THR A 8 21.26 -6.83 -25.02
CA THR A 8 21.23 -5.51 -25.67
C THR A 8 21.33 -4.43 -24.60
N LYS A 9 22.53 -3.88 -24.44
CA LYS A 9 22.81 -2.71 -23.59
C LYS A 9 22.12 -1.49 -24.20
N ARG A 10 20.94 -1.12 -23.69
CA ARG A 10 20.26 0.12 -24.12
C ARG A 10 21.04 1.33 -23.58
N GLN A 11 21.66 2.07 -24.50
CA GLN A 11 22.20 3.40 -24.25
C GLN A 11 21.03 4.37 -24.03
N TYR A 12 20.93 4.96 -22.84
CA TYR A 12 20.12 6.15 -22.64
C TYR A 12 21.01 7.36 -22.89
N SER A 13 20.58 8.24 -23.79
CA SER A 13 21.15 9.56 -24.01
C SER A 13 21.15 10.33 -22.69
N ALA A 14 22.34 10.68 -22.21
CA ALA A 14 22.53 11.53 -21.05
C ALA A 14 21.84 12.89 -21.33
N ILE A 15 20.92 13.28 -20.45
CA ILE A 15 20.52 14.68 -20.34
C ILE A 15 21.46 15.26 -19.30
N ASP A 16 22.39 16.09 -19.78
CA ASP A 16 23.35 16.81 -18.96
C ASP A 16 22.64 17.68 -17.92
N ILE A 17 22.93 17.44 -16.65
CA ILE A 17 22.68 18.38 -15.56
C ILE A 17 24.06 18.79 -15.06
N ASN A 18 24.69 19.74 -15.74
CA ASN A 18 25.79 20.49 -15.19
C ASN A 18 25.24 21.40 -14.08
N SER A 19 25.64 21.14 -12.85
CA SER A 19 25.65 22.15 -11.81
C SER A 19 27.00 22.08 -11.11
N ASP A 20 27.97 22.77 -11.70
CA ASP A 20 29.19 23.18 -11.03
C ASP A 20 28.87 24.15 -9.89
N ALA A 21 29.22 23.76 -8.67
CA ALA A 21 29.56 24.68 -7.59
C ALA A 21 30.47 23.93 -6.62
N ASP A 22 31.73 24.30 -6.68
CA ASP A 22 32.87 23.77 -5.94
C ASP A 22 32.94 24.36 -4.51
N SER A 23 33.56 23.59 -3.61
CA SER A 23 34.20 23.95 -2.32
C SER A 23 33.28 24.30 -1.11
N SER A 24 33.53 23.86 0.12
CA SER A 24 34.71 23.25 0.77
C SER A 24 34.29 22.45 2.02
N ALA A 25 35.08 21.43 2.33
CA ALA A 25 35.01 20.55 3.49
C ALA A 25 35.39 21.20 4.83
N SER A 26 34.96 20.60 5.94
CA SER A 26 35.82 20.38 7.12
C SER A 26 35.41 19.12 7.89
N GLU A 27 36.36 18.19 7.95
CA GLU A 27 36.39 17.03 8.83
C GLU A 27 36.56 17.45 10.30
N SER A 28 36.03 16.65 11.22
CA SER A 28 36.71 16.32 12.47
C SER A 28 36.16 15.02 13.04
N ALA A 29 37.03 14.01 13.09
CA ALA A 29 36.80 12.68 13.61
C ALA A 29 37.24 12.55 15.09
N SER A 30 36.78 11.44 15.70
CA SER A 30 37.31 10.77 16.93
C SER A 30 36.75 11.30 18.28
N ARG A 31 36.51 10.51 19.34
CA ARG A 31 36.97 9.16 19.73
C ARG A 31 36.12 8.61 20.89
N ALA A 32 36.26 7.31 21.14
CA ALA A 32 35.51 6.39 22.00
C ALA A 32 35.57 6.56 23.55
N ALA A 33 34.67 5.80 24.20
CA ALA A 33 34.29 5.66 25.63
C ALA A 33 35.39 5.20 26.64
N PRO A 34 35.09 5.10 27.96
CA PRO A 34 34.67 3.80 28.54
C PRO A 34 33.70 3.82 29.77
N LYS A 35 33.37 2.59 30.21
CA LYS A 35 32.29 2.05 31.06
C LYS A 35 32.43 2.17 32.60
N ARG A 36 31.34 1.77 33.30
CA ARG A 36 31.16 1.17 34.68
C ARG A 36 30.70 2.16 35.78
N LYS A 37 29.87 1.83 36.79
CA LYS A 37 29.28 0.60 37.38
C LYS A 37 28.11 1.01 38.31
N ALA A 38 27.12 0.15 38.52
CA ALA A 38 26.08 0.28 39.56
C ALA A 38 26.57 -0.15 40.97
N PRO A 39 25.86 0.24 42.05
CA PRO A 39 25.31 -0.80 42.95
C PRO A 39 23.91 -0.53 43.55
N VAL A 40 23.11 -1.59 43.46
CA VAL A 40 22.03 -2.19 44.29
C VAL A 40 21.66 -1.60 45.69
N LYS A 41 20.37 -1.20 45.81
CA LYS A 41 19.30 -1.56 46.79
C LYS A 41 19.49 -1.36 48.32
N LYS A 42 18.50 -0.70 48.96
CA LYS A 42 17.91 -1.09 50.26
C LYS A 42 16.48 -0.54 50.44
N THR A 43 15.61 -1.43 50.92
CA THR A 43 14.17 -1.32 51.24
C THR A 43 13.93 -0.58 52.56
N THR A 44 12.76 0.06 52.78
CA THR A 44 11.85 -0.09 53.96
C THR A 44 10.57 0.78 53.82
N THR A 45 9.41 0.11 53.77
CA THR A 45 8.04 0.35 54.32
C THR A 45 7.70 1.74 54.92
N SER A 46 6.52 2.37 54.70
CA SER A 46 5.20 1.93 55.20
C SER A 46 4.02 2.90 54.88
N THR A 47 2.82 2.31 54.64
CA THR A 47 1.45 2.67 55.13
C THR A 47 0.59 3.82 54.53
N THR A 48 -0.34 3.36 53.66
CA THR A 48 -1.79 3.69 53.45
C THR A 48 -2.33 5.13 53.30
N LYS A 49 -3.04 5.34 52.17
CA LYS A 49 -4.37 5.97 52.14
C LYS A 49 -5.22 5.29 51.04
N PRO A 50 -6.45 4.80 51.33
CA PRO A 50 -7.29 4.13 50.34
C PRO A 50 -8.01 5.17 49.47
N THR A 51 -7.65 5.21 48.19
CA THR A 51 -8.41 5.95 47.17
C THR A 51 -9.65 5.12 46.78
N PRO A 52 -10.85 5.71 46.65
CA PRO A 52 -12.05 4.94 46.33
C PRO A 52 -11.88 4.22 44.98
N ALA A 53 -12.24 2.94 44.96
CA ALA A 53 -12.24 2.10 43.78
C ALA A 53 -13.02 2.81 42.65
N LYS A 54 -12.27 3.26 41.64
CA LYS A 54 -12.83 3.71 40.37
C LYS A 54 -13.56 2.49 39.81
N LYS A 55 -14.90 2.53 39.78
CA LYS A 55 -15.73 1.56 39.06
C LYS A 55 -15.06 1.32 37.72
N ALA A 56 -14.59 0.09 37.50
CA ALA A 56 -14.19 -0.36 36.20
C ALA A 56 -15.45 -0.26 35.32
N THR A 57 -15.59 0.85 34.61
CA THR A 57 -16.47 0.93 33.46
C THR A 57 -16.04 -0.23 32.58
N ALA A 58 -16.90 -1.24 32.46
CA ALA A 58 -16.72 -2.32 31.51
C ALA A 58 -16.57 -1.66 30.14
N THR A 59 -15.33 -1.52 29.69
CA THR A 59 -15.02 -1.04 28.36
C THR A 59 -15.59 -2.10 27.44
N LYS A 60 -16.78 -1.84 26.87
CA LYS A 60 -17.38 -2.73 25.88
C LYS A 60 -16.28 -3.09 24.89
N SER A 61 -16.06 -4.39 24.69
CA SER A 61 -15.11 -4.91 23.71
C SER A 61 -15.34 -4.14 22.40
N PRO A 62 -14.29 -3.60 21.76
CA PRO A 62 -14.45 -2.85 20.53
C PRO A 62 -15.15 -3.75 19.50
N THR A 63 -16.18 -3.22 18.85
CA THR A 63 -16.84 -3.92 17.74
C THR A 63 -15.85 -4.08 16.58
N VAL A 64 -16.03 -5.13 15.78
CA VAL A 64 -15.19 -5.39 14.59
C VAL A 64 -15.08 -4.16 13.70
N ALA A 65 -16.21 -3.51 13.41
CA ALA A 65 -16.26 -2.30 12.60
C ALA A 65 -15.42 -1.14 13.19
N LYS A 66 -15.39 -1.01 14.51
CA LYS A 66 -14.55 0.01 15.17
C LYS A 66 -13.08 -0.34 15.04
N THR A 67 -12.70 -1.58 15.32
CA THR A 67 -11.33 -2.08 15.16
C THR A 67 -10.84 -1.88 13.72
N TYR A 68 -11.70 -2.14 12.74
CA TYR A 68 -11.41 -1.93 11.32
C TYR A 68 -11.12 -0.45 11.01
N LYS A 69 -12.02 0.45 11.42
CA LYS A 69 -11.85 1.90 11.19
C LYS A 69 -10.60 2.44 11.87
N ASP A 70 -10.27 1.98 13.07
CA ASP A 70 -9.07 2.37 13.79
C ASP A 70 -7.80 1.85 13.07
N ALA A 71 -7.84 0.63 12.53
CA ALA A 71 -6.75 0.05 11.74
C ALA A 71 -6.50 0.81 10.42
N ILE A 72 -7.56 1.17 9.70
CA ILE A 72 -7.48 2.00 8.48
C ILE A 72 -6.86 3.36 8.79
N LYS A 73 -7.33 4.04 9.84
CA LYS A 73 -6.74 5.33 10.25
C LYS A 73 -5.26 5.21 10.58
N ALA A 74 -4.85 4.12 11.23
CA ALA A 74 -3.45 3.88 11.55
C ALA A 74 -2.61 3.71 10.27
N LEU A 75 -3.10 2.93 9.29
CA LEU A 75 -2.45 2.73 7.99
C LEU A 75 -2.34 4.06 7.22
N GLU A 76 -3.42 4.83 7.13
CA GLU A 76 -3.42 6.12 6.44
C GLU A 76 -2.49 7.13 7.10
N THR A 77 -2.38 7.11 8.43
CA THR A 77 -1.44 7.96 9.17
C THR A 77 0.01 7.59 8.84
N ALA A 78 0.32 6.29 8.78
CA ALA A 78 1.64 5.81 8.41
C ALA A 78 2.00 6.18 6.95
N LEU A 79 1.04 6.01 6.03
CA LEU A 79 1.19 6.40 4.63
C LEU A 79 1.43 7.90 4.47
N LYS A 80 0.59 8.75 5.08
CA LYS A 80 0.74 10.22 5.07
C LYS A 80 2.09 10.67 5.62
N SER A 81 2.61 9.96 6.63
CA SER A 81 3.94 10.22 7.20
C SER A 81 5.06 9.92 6.20
N LEU A 82 4.96 8.81 5.45
CA LEU A 82 5.91 8.50 4.37
C LEU A 82 5.81 9.49 3.21
N ASP A 83 4.60 9.81 2.74
CA ASP A 83 4.38 10.80 1.69
C ASP A 83 4.98 12.17 2.07
N ALA A 84 4.79 12.60 3.32
CA ALA A 84 5.37 13.84 3.82
C ALA A 84 6.91 13.82 3.82
N LYS A 85 7.53 12.66 4.06
CA LYS A 85 8.99 12.51 3.94
C LYS A 85 9.42 12.54 2.49
N VAL A 86 8.73 11.82 1.59
CA VAL A 86 9.00 11.82 0.14
C VAL A 86 9.00 13.23 -0.42
N ARG A 87 8.00 14.05 -0.04
CA ARG A 87 7.90 15.45 -0.46
C ARG A 87 9.08 16.33 -0.05
N LYS A 88 9.77 15.98 1.04
CA LYS A 88 10.96 16.70 1.53
C LYS A 88 12.25 16.16 0.94
N MET A 89 12.21 15.00 0.27
CA MET A 89 13.38 14.44 -0.39
C MET A 89 13.73 15.22 -1.64
N SER A 90 15.00 15.19 -2.01
CA SER A 90 15.41 15.68 -3.33
C SER A 90 14.79 14.80 -4.42
N PRO A 91 14.50 15.33 -5.62
CA PRO A 91 13.91 14.56 -6.72
C PRO A 91 14.73 13.32 -7.10
N ASN A 92 16.04 13.32 -6.81
CA ASN A 92 16.93 12.21 -7.14
C ASN A 92 17.15 11.21 -5.99
N SER A 93 16.51 11.42 -4.85
CA SER A 93 16.65 10.55 -3.68
C SER A 93 16.11 9.14 -3.95
N ARG A 94 16.77 8.16 -3.32
CA ARG A 94 16.36 6.74 -3.28
C ARG A 94 16.12 6.28 -1.84
N ALA A 95 16.03 7.20 -0.90
CA ALA A 95 15.94 6.87 0.52
C ALA A 95 14.57 6.30 0.92
N ILE A 96 13.52 6.62 0.17
CA ILE A 96 12.18 6.07 0.36
C ILE A 96 11.68 5.65 -1.02
N THR A 97 11.41 4.36 -1.16
CA THR A 97 10.98 3.69 -2.40
C THR A 97 9.80 2.78 -2.09
N THR A 98 9.25 2.11 -3.11
CA THR A 98 8.25 1.04 -2.93
C THR A 98 8.66 0.01 -1.87
N ASP A 99 9.94 -0.33 -1.75
CA ASP A 99 10.43 -1.22 -0.68
C ASP A 99 10.11 -0.71 0.73
N THR A 100 10.28 0.60 0.96
CA THR A 100 9.95 1.22 2.25
C THR A 100 8.45 1.23 2.52
N TYR A 101 7.63 1.42 1.48
CA TYR A 101 6.18 1.36 1.59
C TYR A 101 5.71 -0.06 1.86
N ALA A 102 6.30 -1.05 1.21
CA ALA A 102 5.97 -2.46 1.37
C ALA A 102 6.28 -2.95 2.80
N ASP A 103 7.45 -2.58 3.35
CA ASP A 103 7.81 -2.85 4.76
C ASP A 103 6.91 -2.09 5.76
N MET A 104 6.46 -0.88 5.44
CA MET A 104 5.49 -0.17 6.27
C MET A 104 4.13 -0.87 6.26
N ALA A 105 3.64 -1.23 5.07
CA ALA A 105 2.33 -1.83 4.88
C ALA A 105 2.24 -3.22 5.53
N SER A 106 3.28 -4.06 5.40
CA SER A 106 3.29 -5.41 5.99
C SER A 106 3.12 -5.40 7.51
N LYS A 107 3.58 -4.34 8.21
CA LYS A 107 3.38 -4.20 9.67
C LYS A 107 1.90 -4.13 10.07
N HIS A 108 1.02 -3.73 9.14
CA HIS A 108 -0.42 -3.68 9.35
C HIS A 108 -1.12 -5.03 9.14
N LEU A 109 -0.42 -6.08 8.69
CA LEU A 109 -0.96 -7.45 8.62
C LEU A 109 -1.40 -7.99 10.00
N LYS A 110 -0.79 -7.49 11.09
CA LYS A 110 -1.25 -7.83 12.45
C LYS A 110 -2.70 -7.42 12.69
N ALA A 111 -3.14 -6.29 12.12
CA ALA A 111 -4.52 -5.84 12.22
C ALA A 111 -5.46 -6.70 11.37
N VAL A 112 -5.03 -7.13 10.18
CA VAL A 112 -5.77 -8.09 9.34
C VAL A 112 -6.04 -9.38 10.12
N ASN A 113 -4.99 -9.97 10.68
CA ASN A 113 -5.09 -11.21 11.48
C ASN A 113 -5.95 -11.03 12.75
N ALA A 114 -5.97 -9.84 13.34
CA ALA A 114 -6.81 -9.55 14.49
C ALA A 114 -8.28 -9.47 14.10
N LEU A 115 -8.60 -8.78 13.00
CA LEU A 115 -9.96 -8.66 12.48
C LEU A 115 -10.52 -10.02 12.08
N GLU A 116 -9.73 -10.83 11.41
CA GLU A 116 -10.12 -12.16 10.95
C GLU A 116 -10.57 -13.08 12.10
N LYS A 117 -9.96 -12.96 13.28
CA LYS A 117 -10.30 -13.76 14.46
C LYS A 117 -11.56 -13.29 15.19
N MET A 118 -12.10 -12.13 14.81
CA MET A 118 -13.33 -11.63 15.41
C MET A 118 -14.55 -12.19 14.67
N GLU A 119 -15.64 -12.42 15.39
CA GLU A 119 -16.91 -12.86 14.80
C GLU A 119 -17.44 -11.84 13.78
N GLY A 120 -17.75 -12.29 12.57
CA GLY A 120 -18.13 -11.42 11.45
C GLY A 120 -16.98 -10.55 10.91
N GLY A 121 -15.74 -10.89 11.25
CA GLY A 121 -14.55 -10.12 10.90
C GLY A 121 -13.95 -10.39 9.53
N LEU A 122 -14.36 -11.45 8.84
CA LEU A 122 -13.74 -11.90 7.60
C LEU A 122 -13.78 -10.83 6.49
N VAL A 123 -14.94 -10.20 6.26
CA VAL A 123 -15.09 -9.14 5.26
C VAL A 123 -14.21 -7.93 5.60
N TYR A 124 -14.15 -7.55 6.88
CA TYR A 124 -13.30 -6.45 7.33
C TYR A 124 -11.81 -6.77 7.21
N ALA A 125 -11.41 -8.02 7.49
CA ALA A 125 -10.04 -8.48 7.31
C ALA A 125 -9.63 -8.45 5.83
N PHE A 126 -10.50 -8.92 4.93
CA PHE A 126 -10.29 -8.84 3.48
C PHE A 126 -10.15 -7.40 3.01
N ASN A 127 -11.07 -6.51 3.39
CA ASN A 127 -11.01 -5.09 3.00
C ASN A 127 -9.78 -4.39 3.60
N MET A 128 -9.33 -4.79 4.79
CA MET A 128 -8.09 -4.31 5.38
C MET A 128 -6.87 -4.80 4.59
N ALA A 129 -6.83 -6.07 4.19
CA ALA A 129 -5.73 -6.62 3.39
C ALA A 129 -5.61 -5.93 2.02
N MET A 130 -6.74 -5.65 1.35
CA MET A 130 -6.77 -4.85 0.12
C MET A 130 -6.26 -3.43 0.35
N ALA A 131 -6.62 -2.80 1.48
CA ALA A 131 -6.08 -1.48 1.82
C ALA A 131 -4.56 -1.49 2.09
N VAL A 132 -4.06 -2.57 2.70
CA VAL A 132 -2.61 -2.79 2.88
C VAL A 132 -1.92 -2.95 1.53
N ALA A 133 -2.52 -3.69 0.59
CA ALA A 133 -2.00 -3.84 -0.77
C ALA A 133 -1.91 -2.49 -1.50
N ASP A 134 -2.96 -1.66 -1.45
CA ASP A 134 -2.97 -0.32 -2.07
C ASP A 134 -1.92 0.63 -1.43
N ALA A 135 -1.61 0.46 -0.14
CA ALA A 135 -0.65 1.28 0.59
C ALA A 135 0.81 0.77 0.49
N SER A 136 1.02 -0.39 -0.13
CA SER A 136 2.31 -1.10 -0.15
C SER A 136 3.31 -0.57 -1.18
N HIS A 137 2.90 0.36 -2.02
CA HIS A 137 3.78 1.00 -3.00
C HIS A 137 3.63 2.51 -2.99
N THR A 138 4.63 3.17 -3.55
CA THR A 138 4.63 4.62 -3.73
C THR A 138 4.23 4.98 -5.16
N ASP A 139 4.07 6.27 -5.40
CA ASP A 139 3.83 6.83 -6.72
C ASP A 139 5.12 6.82 -7.57
N CYS A 140 5.22 5.87 -8.50
CA CYS A 140 6.39 5.65 -9.33
C CYS A 140 6.52 6.66 -10.48
N ASP A 141 5.43 7.33 -10.86
CA ASP A 141 5.47 8.41 -11.86
C ASP A 141 6.18 9.67 -11.34
N THR A 142 6.39 9.79 -10.02
CA THR A 142 7.15 10.91 -9.44
C THR A 142 8.60 10.85 -9.91
N THR A 143 9.26 9.68 -9.78
CA THR A 143 10.49 9.37 -10.51
C THR A 143 10.66 7.86 -10.72
N PRO A 144 11.29 7.41 -11.81
CA PRO A 144 11.57 5.98 -12.03
C PRO A 144 12.39 5.31 -10.92
N LYS A 145 13.09 6.10 -10.10
CA LYS A 145 13.90 5.61 -8.96
C LYS A 145 13.06 5.16 -7.77
N MET A 146 11.77 5.52 -7.75
CA MET A 146 10.86 5.18 -6.66
C MET A 146 10.48 3.69 -6.63
N GLY A 147 10.65 2.97 -7.74
CA GLY A 147 10.39 1.53 -7.82
C GLY A 147 11.22 0.68 -6.83
N GLY A 148 12.38 1.18 -6.39
CA GLY A 148 13.20 0.50 -5.40
C GLY A 148 14.20 -0.47 -6.00
N PHE A 149 14.64 -1.42 -5.18
CA PHE A 149 15.70 -2.38 -5.47
C PHE A 149 15.24 -3.84 -5.44
N GLY A 150 13.95 -4.09 -5.20
CA GLY A 150 13.35 -5.43 -5.17
C GLY A 150 13.12 -6.00 -3.77
N ASP A 151 13.44 -5.26 -2.72
CA ASP A 151 13.21 -5.70 -1.32
C ASP A 151 11.70 -5.76 -0.98
N SER A 152 10.85 -5.16 -1.81
CA SER A 152 9.38 -5.23 -1.73
C SER A 152 8.80 -6.62 -2.00
N GLU A 153 9.52 -7.52 -2.68
CA GLU A 153 8.99 -8.86 -3.02
C GLU A 153 8.60 -9.69 -1.79
N GLY A 154 9.38 -9.61 -0.71
CA GLY A 154 9.11 -10.32 0.55
C GLY A 154 7.80 -9.84 1.19
N PRO A 155 7.67 -8.54 1.51
CA PRO A 155 6.43 -7.97 2.03
C PRO A 155 5.21 -8.16 1.12
N PHE A 156 5.37 -8.09 -0.21
CA PHE A 156 4.30 -8.43 -1.15
C PHE A 156 3.89 -9.89 -1.02
N GLY A 157 4.85 -10.82 -0.99
CA GLY A 157 4.58 -12.25 -0.85
C GLY A 157 3.87 -12.61 0.46
N GLU A 158 4.22 -11.95 1.57
CA GLU A 158 3.53 -12.11 2.86
C GLU A 158 2.07 -11.66 2.79
N THR A 159 1.84 -10.46 2.23
CA THR A 159 0.49 -9.89 2.11
C THR A 159 -0.35 -10.69 1.12
N ASP A 160 0.25 -11.14 0.01
CA ASP A 160 -0.37 -12.00 -1.00
C ASP A 160 -0.82 -13.34 -0.39
N GLY A 161 0.02 -13.96 0.44
CA GLY A 161 -0.36 -15.20 1.13
C GLY A 161 -1.54 -15.04 2.08
N VAL A 162 -1.58 -13.94 2.85
CA VAL A 162 -2.72 -13.62 3.73
C VAL A 162 -3.98 -13.37 2.91
N LEU A 163 -3.87 -12.63 1.81
CA LEU A 163 -4.99 -12.27 0.96
C LEU A 163 -5.60 -13.50 0.28
N VAL A 164 -4.79 -14.44 -0.23
CA VAL A 164 -5.27 -15.73 -0.76
C VAL A 164 -6.11 -16.49 0.28
N GLY A 165 -5.61 -16.61 1.52
CA GLY A 165 -6.35 -17.31 2.58
C GLY A 165 -7.67 -16.63 2.96
N LEU A 166 -7.76 -15.31 2.81
CA LEU A 166 -9.00 -14.56 3.01
C LEU A 166 -9.98 -14.74 1.84
N ILE A 167 -9.48 -14.74 0.60
CA ILE A 167 -10.27 -14.99 -0.62
C ILE A 167 -10.97 -16.35 -0.52
N GLU A 168 -10.23 -17.41 -0.20
CA GLU A 168 -10.77 -18.77 -0.14
C GLU A 168 -11.86 -18.92 0.92
N ARG A 169 -11.63 -18.38 2.11
CA ARG A 169 -12.62 -18.44 3.19
C ARG A 169 -13.85 -17.60 2.89
N ARG A 170 -13.67 -16.40 2.32
CA ARG A 170 -14.79 -15.54 1.95
C ARG A 170 -15.65 -16.20 0.88
N ASN A 171 -15.02 -16.83 -0.10
CA ASN A 171 -15.73 -17.63 -1.11
C ASN A 171 -16.47 -18.83 -0.49
N GLY A 172 -15.92 -19.45 0.56
CA GLY A 172 -16.57 -20.53 1.30
C GLY A 172 -17.79 -20.09 2.12
N GLU A 173 -17.83 -18.84 2.62
CA GLU A 173 -19.00 -18.28 3.32
C GLU A 173 -20.11 -17.81 2.38
N GLY A 174 -19.77 -17.44 1.15
CA GLY A 174 -20.72 -17.08 0.11
C GLY A 174 -20.02 -16.60 -1.17
N SER A 175 -20.42 -17.17 -2.31
CA SER A 175 -19.97 -16.73 -3.63
C SER A 175 -20.34 -15.26 -3.88
N ALA A 176 -19.48 -14.55 -4.61
CA ALA A 176 -19.71 -13.16 -4.96
C ALA A 176 -20.93 -13.03 -5.87
N LYS A 177 -21.82 -12.08 -5.58
CA LYS A 177 -22.93 -11.79 -6.48
C LYS A 177 -22.41 -10.91 -7.61
N ARG A 178 -22.33 -11.47 -8.81
CA ARG A 178 -21.88 -10.72 -10.00
C ARG A 178 -22.83 -9.57 -10.28
N GLN A 179 -22.23 -8.43 -10.61
CA GLN A 179 -22.97 -7.21 -10.91
C GLN A 179 -22.53 -6.66 -12.26
N GLU A 180 -23.50 -6.44 -13.16
CA GLU A 180 -23.26 -5.70 -14.40
C GLU A 180 -23.10 -4.21 -14.08
N GLY A 181 -22.03 -3.60 -14.58
CA GLY A 181 -21.76 -2.17 -14.38
C GLY A 181 -21.29 -1.85 -12.96
N LEU A 182 -20.03 -2.15 -12.68
CA LEU A 182 -19.39 -1.75 -11.41
C LEU A 182 -19.28 -0.22 -11.33
N PRO A 183 -19.40 0.37 -10.12
CA PRO A 183 -19.06 1.77 -9.89
C PRO A 183 -17.67 2.08 -10.45
N THR A 184 -17.61 3.12 -11.28
CA THR A 184 -16.36 3.55 -11.90
C THR A 184 -15.53 4.29 -10.87
N VAL A 185 -14.31 3.79 -10.63
CA VAL A 185 -13.29 4.52 -9.88
C VAL A 185 -12.55 5.41 -10.87
N ARG A 186 -12.15 6.60 -10.43
CA ARG A 186 -11.35 7.47 -11.29
C ARG A 186 -10.04 6.82 -11.73
N LYS A 187 -9.63 7.11 -12.96
CA LYS A 187 -8.34 6.69 -13.49
C LYS A 187 -7.18 7.29 -12.68
N ARG A 188 -6.00 6.67 -12.79
CA ARG A 188 -4.74 7.24 -12.30
C ARG A 188 -4.51 8.63 -12.87
N TRP A 189 -3.96 9.53 -12.06
CA TRP A 189 -3.68 10.89 -12.47
C TRP A 189 -2.60 10.93 -13.56
N THR A 190 -2.84 11.72 -14.59
CA THR A 190 -1.86 12.03 -15.64
C THR A 190 -1.60 13.53 -15.69
N ARG A 191 -0.50 13.96 -16.31
CA ARG A 191 -0.22 15.40 -16.48
C ARG A 191 -1.31 16.16 -17.24
N ALA A 192 -2.08 15.48 -18.08
CA ALA A 192 -3.20 16.06 -18.82
C ALA A 192 -4.39 16.41 -17.90
N ASP A 193 -4.48 15.79 -16.72
CA ASP A 193 -5.53 16.06 -15.73
C ASP A 193 -5.18 17.26 -14.82
N GLY A 194 -3.99 17.85 -15.01
CA GLY A 194 -3.52 18.99 -14.22
C GLY A 194 -4.05 20.32 -14.73
N ASP A 195 -4.67 21.10 -13.85
CA ASP A 195 -5.18 22.44 -14.16
C ASP A 195 -4.22 23.52 -13.64
N VAL A 196 -3.32 23.98 -14.51
CA VAL A 196 -2.33 25.03 -14.19
C VAL A 196 -2.20 26.10 -15.28
N GLY A 197 -3.20 26.17 -16.18
CA GLY A 197 -3.24 27.07 -17.33
C GLY A 197 -2.23 26.75 -18.45
N GLU A 198 -2.24 27.55 -19.52
CA GLU A 198 -1.33 27.36 -20.66
C GLU A 198 0.12 27.71 -20.31
N PHE A 199 1.03 26.83 -20.73
CA PHE A 199 2.46 27.02 -20.54
C PHE A 199 2.99 28.05 -21.53
N LYS A 200 3.37 29.24 -21.06
CA LYS A 200 4.02 30.26 -21.91
C LYS A 200 5.25 29.75 -22.67
N THR A 201 5.93 28.73 -22.15
CA THR A 201 7.15 28.12 -22.73
C THR A 201 6.94 26.67 -23.17
N GLY A 202 5.71 26.16 -23.16
CA GLY A 202 5.42 24.73 -23.38
C GLY A 202 5.83 23.80 -22.23
N ARG A 203 6.44 24.31 -21.15
CA ARG A 203 6.79 23.54 -19.94
C ARG A 203 6.28 24.24 -18.67
N PRO A 204 5.85 23.49 -17.64
CA PRO A 204 5.46 24.09 -16.36
C PRO A 204 6.63 24.83 -15.71
N ASN A 205 6.37 25.98 -15.11
CA ASN A 205 7.34 26.65 -14.24
C ASN A 205 7.39 25.99 -12.84
N LYS A 206 8.34 26.39 -11.98
CA LYS A 206 8.51 25.79 -10.63
C LYS A 206 7.25 25.86 -9.76
N GLN A 207 6.50 26.96 -9.82
CA GLN A 207 5.27 27.12 -9.03
C GLN A 207 4.16 26.21 -9.56
N GLN A 208 4.00 26.13 -10.89
CA GLN A 208 3.06 25.25 -11.56
C GLN A 208 3.38 23.77 -11.31
N TYR A 209 4.66 23.37 -11.34
CA TYR A 209 5.08 22.02 -10.93
C TYR A 209 4.64 21.69 -9.50
N GLY A 210 4.82 22.63 -8.57
CA GLY A 210 4.35 22.44 -7.19
C GLY A 210 2.83 22.35 -7.07
N GLN A 211 2.06 23.02 -7.93
CA GLN A 211 0.60 22.91 -7.98
C GLN A 211 0.17 21.55 -8.56
N LEU A 212 0.75 21.12 -9.68
CA LEU A 212 0.49 19.81 -10.29
C LEU A 212 0.77 18.67 -9.31
N GLN A 213 1.86 18.72 -8.56
CA GLN A 213 2.17 17.72 -7.54
C GLN A 213 1.12 17.68 -6.42
N ARG A 214 0.59 18.83 -6.00
CA ARG A 214 -0.48 18.89 -4.99
C ARG A 214 -1.79 18.32 -5.52
N GLN A 215 -2.18 18.70 -6.75
CA GLN A 215 -3.36 18.17 -7.41
C GLN A 215 -3.26 16.65 -7.56
N LYS A 216 -2.12 16.15 -8.05
CA LYS A 216 -1.84 14.72 -8.16
C LYS A 216 -2.00 13.99 -6.83
N LEU A 217 -1.44 14.54 -5.74
CA LEU A 217 -1.51 13.88 -4.43
C LEU A 217 -2.94 13.81 -3.90
N VAL A 218 -3.73 14.87 -4.10
CA VAL A 218 -5.18 14.84 -3.78
C VAL A 218 -5.88 13.82 -4.67
N TRP A 219 -5.54 13.77 -5.96
CA TRP A 219 -6.10 12.83 -6.93
C TRP A 219 -5.77 11.35 -6.65
N GLU A 220 -4.59 11.04 -6.15
CA GLU A 220 -4.31 9.64 -5.78
C GLU A 220 -4.96 9.28 -4.43
N ASN A 221 -5.12 10.26 -3.54
CA ASN A 221 -5.77 10.03 -2.25
C ASN A 221 -7.26 9.73 -2.37
N GLU A 222 -8.06 10.59 -3.03
CA GLU A 222 -9.50 10.30 -3.16
C GLU A 222 -9.72 9.09 -4.12
N ARG A 223 -8.73 8.68 -4.95
CA ARG A 223 -8.83 7.49 -5.80
C ARG A 223 -8.75 6.24 -4.93
N ARG A 224 -7.80 6.23 -3.98
CA ARG A 224 -7.71 5.18 -2.96
C ARG A 224 -8.95 5.13 -2.07
N GLU A 225 -9.54 6.27 -1.76
CA GLU A 225 -10.81 6.36 -1.01
C GLU A 225 -11.98 5.77 -1.82
N GLU A 226 -12.15 6.17 -3.08
CA GLU A 226 -13.15 5.59 -4.00
C GLU A 226 -12.98 4.07 -4.17
N LYS A 227 -11.74 3.57 -4.34
CA LYS A 227 -11.46 2.12 -4.36
C LYS A 227 -11.93 1.44 -3.09
N ARG A 228 -11.66 2.03 -1.92
CA ARG A 228 -12.09 1.50 -0.63
C ARG A 228 -13.62 1.48 -0.51
N GLU A 229 -14.28 2.59 -0.78
CA GLU A 229 -15.74 2.69 -0.71
C GLU A 229 -16.42 1.70 -1.65
N ARG A 230 -15.87 1.52 -2.87
CA ARG A 230 -16.32 0.50 -3.82
C ARG A 230 -16.22 -0.91 -3.25
N ARG A 231 -15.09 -1.27 -2.62
CA ARG A 231 -14.91 -2.58 -1.98
C ARG A 231 -15.84 -2.82 -0.79
N GLU A 232 -16.22 -1.77 -0.09
CA GLU A 232 -17.12 -1.85 1.06
C GLU A 232 -18.60 -1.90 0.66
N SER A 233 -18.97 -1.33 -0.48
CA SER A 233 -20.36 -1.19 -0.91
C SER A 233 -20.83 -2.21 -1.95
N VAL A 234 -19.91 -2.78 -2.74
CA VAL A 234 -20.24 -3.68 -3.86
C VAL A 234 -20.17 -5.14 -3.44
N ASP A 235 -21.23 -5.90 -3.75
CA ASP A 235 -21.31 -7.33 -3.47
C ASP A 235 -20.41 -8.18 -4.38
N ASP A 236 -20.12 -7.72 -5.60
CA ASP A 236 -19.15 -8.34 -6.52
C ASP A 236 -17.69 -8.06 -6.11
N TRP A 237 -17.33 -8.55 -4.93
CA TRP A 237 -16.03 -8.31 -4.34
C TRP A 237 -14.89 -8.97 -5.13
N VAL A 238 -15.17 -10.07 -5.86
CA VAL A 238 -14.15 -10.77 -6.66
C VAL A 238 -13.74 -9.91 -7.85
N THR A 239 -14.70 -9.41 -8.64
CA THR A 239 -14.38 -8.58 -9.81
C THR A 239 -13.71 -7.27 -9.39
N VAL A 240 -14.20 -6.62 -8.33
CA VAL A 240 -13.62 -5.38 -7.81
C VAL A 240 -12.18 -5.58 -7.35
N ALA A 241 -11.92 -6.61 -6.54
CA ALA A 241 -10.58 -6.87 -6.04
C ALA A 241 -9.60 -7.26 -7.16
N LEU A 242 -10.07 -8.04 -8.14
CA LEU A 242 -9.25 -8.42 -9.29
C LEU A 242 -8.87 -7.21 -10.14
N GLN A 243 -9.82 -6.31 -10.39
CA GLN A 243 -9.56 -5.08 -11.14
C GLN A 243 -8.55 -4.19 -10.42
N ASP A 244 -8.72 -4.00 -9.11
CA ASP A 244 -7.80 -3.20 -8.30
C ASP A 244 -6.37 -3.75 -8.33
N LEU A 245 -6.20 -5.06 -8.09
CA LEU A 245 -4.87 -5.69 -8.03
C LEU A 245 -4.18 -5.72 -9.40
N LYS A 246 -4.92 -5.97 -10.50
CA LYS A 246 -4.35 -5.97 -11.85
C LYS A 246 -3.90 -4.59 -12.27
N GLU A 247 -4.71 -3.57 -12.01
CA GLU A 247 -4.36 -2.19 -12.35
C GLU A 247 -3.07 -1.74 -11.63
N GLU A 248 -2.94 -2.05 -10.34
CA GLU A 248 -1.72 -1.72 -9.59
C GLU A 248 -0.52 -2.60 -10.02
N ARG A 249 -0.72 -3.89 -10.30
CA ARG A 249 0.32 -4.77 -10.83
C ARG A 249 0.89 -4.23 -12.15
N ASP A 250 0.00 -3.91 -13.10
CA ASP A 250 0.39 -3.48 -14.44
C ASP A 250 1.12 -2.14 -14.37
N TYR A 251 0.62 -1.22 -13.54
CA TYR A 251 1.30 0.03 -13.22
C TYR A 251 2.71 -0.21 -12.67
N LEU A 252 2.85 -1.05 -11.63
CA LEU A 252 4.14 -1.32 -10.99
C LEU A 252 5.14 -2.00 -11.93
N ALA A 253 4.64 -2.89 -12.80
CA ALA A 253 5.46 -3.57 -13.80
C ALA A 253 6.08 -2.59 -14.82
N GLU A 254 5.40 -1.51 -15.20
CA GLU A 254 5.96 -0.45 -16.06
C GLU A 254 7.21 0.20 -15.46
N TYR A 255 7.33 0.18 -14.13
CA TYR A 255 8.46 0.72 -13.37
C TYR A 255 9.45 -0.34 -12.90
N GLY A 256 9.32 -1.59 -13.37
CA GLY A 256 10.20 -2.70 -13.02
C GLY A 256 9.98 -3.25 -11.61
N VAL A 257 8.84 -2.94 -10.98
CA VAL A 257 8.42 -3.55 -9.72
C VAL A 257 7.60 -4.79 -10.06
N GLU A 258 8.22 -5.95 -9.91
CA GLU A 258 7.62 -7.24 -10.25
C GLU A 258 6.97 -7.92 -9.04
N LYS A 259 6.29 -9.04 -9.30
CA LYS A 259 5.70 -9.94 -8.27
C LYS A 259 4.69 -9.27 -7.32
N TYR A 260 3.98 -8.26 -7.81
CA TYR A 260 2.85 -7.69 -7.10
C TYR A 260 1.66 -8.67 -7.09
N PHE A 261 1.45 -9.32 -5.94
CA PHE A 261 0.28 -10.17 -5.60
C PHE A 261 -0.12 -11.23 -6.64
N PRO A 262 0.83 -12.01 -7.21
CA PRO A 262 0.52 -12.94 -8.29
C PRO A 262 -0.45 -14.05 -7.87
N LYS A 263 -0.41 -14.54 -6.63
CA LYS A 263 -1.25 -15.66 -6.20
C LYS A 263 -2.70 -15.23 -5.98
N SER A 264 -2.90 -14.07 -5.35
CA SER A 264 -4.24 -13.50 -5.15
C SER A 264 -4.92 -13.17 -6.47
N ILE A 265 -4.16 -12.60 -7.43
CA ILE A 265 -4.68 -12.33 -8.77
C ILE A 265 -5.09 -13.64 -9.45
N ALA A 266 -4.22 -14.65 -9.48
CA ALA A 266 -4.54 -15.94 -10.09
C ALA A 266 -5.77 -16.58 -9.44
N ARG A 267 -5.87 -16.54 -8.11
CA ARG A 267 -7.00 -17.11 -7.39
C ARG A 267 -8.32 -16.40 -7.69
N LEU A 268 -8.31 -15.07 -7.80
CA LEU A 268 -9.49 -14.30 -8.19
C LEU A 268 -9.89 -14.54 -9.65
N GLU A 269 -8.92 -14.75 -10.55
CA GLU A 269 -9.17 -15.16 -11.94
C GLU A 269 -9.84 -16.54 -12.00
N GLU A 270 -9.37 -17.52 -11.22
CA GLU A 270 -9.99 -18.84 -11.11
C GLU A 270 -11.44 -18.77 -10.60
N LEU A 271 -11.70 -17.94 -9.59
CA LEU A 271 -13.06 -17.74 -9.07
C LEU A 271 -13.96 -17.06 -10.10
N LEU A 272 -13.41 -16.15 -10.92
CA LEU A 272 -14.15 -15.53 -12.02
C LEU A 272 -14.48 -16.53 -13.13
N GLY A 273 -13.50 -17.36 -13.54
CA GLY A 273 -13.67 -18.36 -14.59
C GLY A 273 -14.60 -19.51 -14.20
N SER A 274 -14.46 -20.03 -12.99
CA SER A 274 -15.25 -21.18 -12.52
C SER A 274 -16.75 -20.87 -12.37
N GLU A 275 -17.13 -19.62 -12.09
CA GLU A 275 -18.54 -19.21 -12.02
C GLU A 275 -19.16 -18.98 -13.41
N THR A 276 -18.39 -18.51 -14.40
CA THR A 276 -18.86 -18.45 -15.79
C THR A 276 -19.14 -19.83 -16.38
N ASP A 277 -18.31 -20.83 -16.04
CA ASP A 277 -18.52 -22.21 -16.50
C ASP A 277 -19.75 -22.85 -15.83
N ALA A 278 -20.01 -22.53 -14.56
CA ALA A 278 -21.21 -22.99 -13.85
C ALA A 278 -22.51 -22.37 -14.42
N ALA A 279 -22.48 -21.09 -14.83
CA ALA A 279 -23.62 -20.43 -15.48
C ALA A 279 -23.91 -20.99 -16.89
N GLY A 280 -22.87 -21.41 -17.62
CA GLY A 280 -23.01 -22.05 -18.94
C GLY A 280 -23.57 -23.47 -18.87
N ALA A 281 -23.23 -24.24 -17.83
CA ALA A 281 -23.69 -25.62 -17.65
C ALA A 281 -25.18 -25.74 -17.26
N GLY A 282 -25.75 -24.70 -16.63
CA GLY A 282 -27.18 -24.68 -16.24
C GLY A 282 -28.17 -24.41 -17.38
N ALA A 283 -27.70 -23.98 -18.55
CA ALA A 283 -28.54 -23.64 -19.70
C ALA A 283 -28.70 -24.80 -20.71
N GLY A 284 -28.07 -25.95 -20.47
CA GLY A 284 -27.98 -27.06 -21.43
C GLY A 284 -28.94 -28.24 -21.22
N ASP A 285 -29.77 -28.25 -20.17
CA ASP A 285 -30.60 -29.42 -19.80
C ASP A 285 -32.12 -29.14 -19.88
N ALA A 286 -32.53 -28.46 -20.95
CA ALA A 286 -33.93 -28.29 -21.32
C ALA A 286 -34.09 -28.26 -22.84
N ALA A 287 -33.94 -29.43 -23.48
CA ALA A 287 -34.41 -29.68 -24.84
C ALA A 287 -34.78 -31.16 -25.02
#